data_AF-A0A0R1VQV9-F1
#
_entry.id   AF-A0A0R1VQV9-F1
#
_cell.length_a   1.000
_cell.length_b   1.000
_cell.length_c   1.000
_cell.angle_alpha   90.00
_cell.angle_beta   90.00
_cell.angle_gamma   90.00
#
_symmetry.space_group_name_H-M   'P 1'
#
loop_
_entity.id
_entity.type
_entity.pdbx_description
1 polymer ?
#
loop_
_entity_poly.entity_id
_entity_poly.type
_entity_poly.pdbx_seq_one_letter_code
_entity_poly.pdbx_strand_id
1 'polypeptide(L)' 'MHDLKENDAGKTVLVVCHSFTIRGILAGLFHIDITGIAAVNNVSFTEISLDEDRFFAPCLLSFNR' A
#
# COMPACT_ATOMS: atom_id res chain seq x y z
N MET A 1 -15.54 -11.50 5.72
CA MET A 1 -14.96 -10.22 5.24
C MET A 1 -14.06 -10.62 4.08
N HIS A 2 -14.45 -10.31 2.84
CA HIS A 2 -13.74 -10.78 1.65
C HIS A 2 -12.44 -10.00 1.48
N ASP A 3 -11.33 -10.68 1.18
CA ASP A 3 -10.04 -10.02 0.95
C ASP A 3 -10.07 -9.34 -0.43
N LEU A 4 -9.64 -8.07 -0.46
CA LEU A 4 -9.63 -7.24 -1.67
C LEU A 4 -8.66 -7.81 -2.71
N LYS A 5 -7.58 -8.45 -2.25
CA LYS A 5 -6.52 -8.98 -3.10
C LYS A 5 -6.99 -10.15 -3.97
N GLU A 6 -7.90 -10.97 -3.44
CA GLU A 6 -8.37 -12.20 -4.09
C GLU A 6 -9.45 -11.95 -5.14
N ASN A 7 -10.27 -10.91 -4.99
CA ASN A 7 -11.36 -10.60 -5.94
C ASN A 7 -10.96 -9.67 -7.10
N ASP A 8 -9.83 -8.97 -6.93
CA ASP A 8 -9.37 -7.94 -7.85
C ASP A 8 -7.97 -8.23 -8.42
N ALA A 9 -7.60 -9.51 -8.46
CA ALA A 9 -6.39 -9.97 -9.13
C ALA A 9 -6.32 -9.45 -10.58
N GLY A 10 -5.15 -8.96 -10.98
CA GLY A 10 -4.91 -8.36 -12.29
C GLY A 10 -5.49 -6.95 -12.49
N LYS A 11 -6.04 -6.31 -11.46
CA LYS A 11 -6.56 -4.93 -11.53
C LYS A 11 -5.67 -3.94 -10.79
N THR A 12 -5.79 -2.67 -11.17
CA THR A 12 -5.20 -1.55 -10.43
C THR A 12 -6.26 -0.89 -9.56
N VAL A 13 -6.01 -0.81 -8.25
CA VAL A 13 -6.89 -0.13 -7.28
C VAL A 13 -6.24 1.19 -6.85
N LEU A 14 -6.99 2.29 -6.95
CA LEU A 14 -6.57 3.61 -6.46
C LEU A 14 -7.26 3.93 -5.12
N VAL A 15 -6.47 4.24 -4.10
CA VAL A 15 -6.96 4.70 -2.80
C VAL A 15 -6.49 6.14 -2.59
N VAL A 16 -7.43 7.09 -2.55
CA VAL A 16 -7.15 8.50 -2.24
C VAL A 16 -7.47 8.76 -0.78
N CYS A 17 -6.47 9.11 0.02
CA CYS A 17 -6.64 9.37 1.45
C CYS A 17 -5.57 10.31 2.01
N HIS A 18 -5.64 10.60 3.31
CA HIS A 18 -4.72 11.50 4.01
C HIS A 18 -3.41 10.80 4.40
N SER A 19 -2.36 11.59 4.59
CA SER A 19 -1.00 11.12 4.89
C SER A 19 -0.93 10.13 6.06
N PHE A 20 -1.69 10.36 7.14
CA PHE A 20 -1.69 9.47 8.30
C PHE A 20 -2.34 8.11 7.99
N THR A 21 -3.41 8.10 7.19
CA THR A 21 -4.05 6.87 6.72
C THR A 21 -3.10 6.06 5.84
N ILE A 22 -2.39 6.71 4.92
CA ILE A 22 -1.39 6.05 4.05
C ILE A 22 -0.30 5.40 4.90
N ARG A 23 0.22 6.11 5.92
CA ARG A 23 1.20 5.55 6.87
C ARG A 23 0.64 4.36 7.64
N GLY A 24 -0.61 4.41 8.09
CA GLY A 24 -1.27 3.28 8.76
C GLY A 24 -1.40 2.05 7.85
N ILE A 25 -1.77 2.25 6.58
CA ILE A 25 -1.85 1.18 5.58
C ILE A 25 -0.47 0.55 5.36
N LEU A 26 0.56 1.36 5.16
CA LEU A 26 1.93 0.88 4.97
C LEU A 26 2.46 0.14 6.21
N ALA A 27 2.16 0.63 7.42
CA ALA A 27 2.54 -0.04 8.67
C ALA A 27 1.91 -1.43 8.77
N GLY A 28 0.61 -1.53 8.46
CA GLY A 28 -0.12 -2.80 8.44
C GLY A 28 0.37 -3.76 7.37
N LEU A 29 0.68 -3.27 6.17
CA LEU A 29 1.15 -4.10 5.05
C LEU A 29 2.57 -4.63 5.28
N PHE A 30 3.50 -3.79 5.73
CA PHE A 30 4.91 -4.15 5.85
C PHE A 30 5.32 -4.60 7.24
N HIS A 31 4.38 -4.69 8.19
CA HIS A 31 4.63 -5.04 9.60
C HIS A 31 5.73 -4.16 10.25
N ILE A 32 5.71 -2.87 9.92
CA ILE A 32 6.64 -1.87 10.46
C ILE A 32 5.89 -0.89 11.37
N ASP A 33 6.58 -0.34 12.35
CA ASP A 33 5.99 0.71 13.19
C ASP A 33 5.68 1.96 12.35
N ILE A 34 4.56 2.62 12.67
CA ILE A 34 4.13 3.82 11.93
C ILE A 34 5.16 4.95 11.98
N THR A 35 5.96 5.02 13.04
CA THR A 35 7.07 5.98 13.20
C THR A 35 8.25 5.67 12.29
N GLY A 36 8.37 4.43 11.79
CA GLY A 36 9.38 4.01 10.83
C GLY A 36 9.06 4.40 9.38
N ILE A 37 7.88 4.98 9.12
CA ILE A 37 7.44 5.39 7.79
C ILE A 37 7.66 6.89 7.61
N ALA A 38 8.35 7.24 6.53
CA ALA A 38 8.61 8.61 6.15
C ALA A 38 7.31 9.43 5.94
N ALA A 39 7.43 10.75 6.01
CA ALA A 39 6.31 11.64 5.74
C ALA A 39 5.82 11.45 4.29
N VAL A 40 4.51 11.52 4.09
CA VAL A 40 3.88 11.42 2.76
C VAL A 40 3.69 12.83 2.20
N ASN A 41 4.15 13.05 0.97
CA ASN A 41 4.05 14.35 0.30
C ASN A 41 2.60 14.60 -0.17
N ASN A 42 2.19 15.87 -0.18
CA ASN A 42 0.90 16.26 -0.75
C ASN A 42 0.88 15.96 -2.25
N VAL A 43 -0.26 15.45 -2.73
CA VAL A 43 -0.48 15.15 -4.17
C VAL A 43 0.62 14.25 -4.74
N SER A 44 0.96 13.18 -4.01
CA SER A 44 1.94 12.19 -4.43
C SER A 44 1.32 10.80 -4.53
N PHE A 45 1.98 9.93 -5.29
CA PHE A 45 1.61 8.53 -5.44
C PHE A 45 2.56 7.62 -4.66
N THR A 46 1.97 6.61 -4.02
CA THR A 46 2.68 5.48 -3.44
C THR A 46 2.09 4.22 -4.07
N GLU A 47 2.93 3.43 -4.72
CA GLU A 47 2.51 2.25 -5.47
C GLU A 47 2.98 0.99 -4.75
N ILE A 48 2.05 0.07 -4.54
CA ILE A 48 2.30 -1.22 -3.90
C ILE A 48 1.78 -2.31 -4.83
N SER A 49 2.62 -3.30 -5.11
CA SER A 49 2.26 -4.51 -5.83
C SER A 49 1.92 -5.63 -4.86
N LEU A 50 0.84 -6.35 -5.18
CA LEU A 50 0.36 -7.54 -4.48
C LEU A 50 0.12 -8.61 -5.54
N ASP A 51 1.15 -9.42 -5.78
CA ASP A 51 1.19 -10.39 -6.87
C ASP A 51 0.83 -11.80 -6.37
N GLU A 52 -0.04 -12.49 -7.10
CA GLU A 52 -0.43 -13.88 -6.84
C GLU A 52 0.77 -14.82 -6.87
N ASP A 53 1.70 -14.61 -7.82
CA ASP A 53 2.92 -15.41 -7.96
C ASP A 53 3.87 -15.25 -6.76
N ARG A 54 3.64 -14.22 -5.95
CA ARG A 54 4.38 -13.94 -4.71
C ARG A 54 3.52 -14.12 -3.46
N PHE A 55 2.47 -14.92 -3.54
CA PHE A 55 1.54 -15.17 -2.43
C PHE A 55 0.98 -13.86 -1.83
N PHE A 56 0.74 -12.87 -2.68
CA PHE A 56 0.29 -11.52 -2.31
C PHE A 56 1.18 -10.80 -1.30
N ALA A 57 2.47 -11.14 -1.23
CA ALA A 57 3.45 -10.42 -0.43
C ALA A 57 3.57 -8.96 -0.93
N PRO A 58 3.38 -7.95 -0.05
CA PRO A 58 3.45 -6.55 -0.46
C PRO A 58 4.84 -6.17 -0.92
N CYS A 59 4.91 -5.52 -2.08
CA CYS A 59 6.14 -4.98 -2.64
C CYS A 59 5.96 -3.49 -2.93
N LEU A 60 6.76 -2.64 -2.27
CA LEU A 60 6.76 -1.20 -2.51
C LEU A 60 7.46 -0.91 -3.85
N LEU A 61 6.73 -0.37 -4.82
CA LEU A 61 7.27 -0.01 -6.13
C LEU A 61 7.71 1.45 -6.18
N SER A 62 6.93 2.34 -5.59
CA SER A 62 7.21 3.78 -5.52
C SER A 62 6.66 4.36 -4.22
N PHE A 63 7.32 5.41 -3.73
CA PHE A 63 6.91 6.14 -2.54
C PHE A 63 7.13 7.63 -2.77
N ASN A 64 6.11 8.45 -2.50
CA ASN A 64 6.12 9.90 -2.73
C ASN A 64 6.49 10.33 -4.17
N ARG A 65 6.02 9.62 -5.19
CA ARG A 65 6.20 10.01 -6.59
C ARG A 65 5.32 11.18 -6.99
#